data_AF-C0XQT9-F1
#
_entry.id   AF-C0XQT9-F1
#
_cell.length_a   1.000
_cell.length_b   1.000
_cell.length_c   1.000
_cell.angle_alpha   90.00
_cell.angle_beta   90.00
_cell.angle_gamma   90.00
#
_symmetry.space_group_name_H-M   'P 1'
#
loop_
_entity.id
_entity.type
_entity.pdbx_description
1 polymer ?
#
loop_
_entity_poly.entity_id
_entity_poly.type
_entity_poly.pdbx_seq_one_letter_code
_entity_poly.pdbx_strand_id
1 'polypeptide(L)' 'MIVLGADAQVELPADARGALERWLTDEPSERGIKGLERMRLVRDDIDTRVQGLVSELITDFSGSSSN' A
#
# COMPACT_ATOMS: atom_id res chain seq x y z
N MET A 1 2.94 -6.55 -6.03
CA MET A 1 2.78 -5.15 -6.49
C MET A 1 1.66 -4.53 -5.69
N ILE A 2 1.85 -3.30 -5.21
CA ILE A 2 0.83 -2.56 -4.44
C ILE A 2 0.29 -1.40 -5.28
N VAL A 3 -1.03 -1.23 -5.31
CA VAL A 3 -1.71 -0.10 -5.97
C VAL A 3 -2.46 0.71 -4.93
N LEU A 4 -2.28 2.03 -4.95
CA LEU A 4 -2.90 2.94 -3.99
C LEU A 4 -4.17 3.57 -4.55
N GLY A 5 -5.21 3.62 -3.71
CA GLY A 5 -6.47 4.29 -4.01
C GLY A 5 -7.40 3.49 -4.93
N ALA A 6 -8.65 3.96 -5.03
CA ALA A 6 -9.67 3.34 -5.89
C ALA A 6 -9.53 3.76 -7.37
N ASP A 7 -9.04 4.98 -7.61
CA ASP A 7 -9.02 5.57 -8.97
C ASP A 7 -7.88 5.04 -9.84
N ALA A 8 -6.84 4.47 -9.24
CA ALA A 8 -5.69 3.96 -9.99
C ALA A 8 -6.09 2.75 -10.84
N GLN A 9 -6.19 2.96 -12.16
CA GLN A 9 -6.42 1.89 -13.13
C GLN A 9 -5.07 1.28 -13.52
N VAL A 10 -4.91 -0.02 -13.24
CA VAL A 10 -3.66 -0.74 -13.54
C VAL A 10 -4.01 -1.95 -14.39
N GLU A 11 -3.51 -1.96 -15.63
CA GLU A 11 -3.52 -3.14 -16.48
C GLU A 11 -2.25 -3.95 -16.21
N LEU A 12 -2.42 -5.23 -15.85
CA LEU A 12 -1.31 -6.14 -15.68
C LEU A 12 -0.93 -6.75 -17.03
N PRO A 13 0.34 -6.69 -17.44
CA PRO A 13 0.79 -7.44 -18.61
C PRO A 13 0.67 -8.94 -18.35
N ALA A 14 0.47 -9.72 -19.41
CA ALA A 14 0.15 -11.16 -19.31
C ALA A 14 1.25 -12.00 -18.64
N ASP A 15 2.47 -11.49 -18.57
CA ASP A 15 3.63 -12.10 -17.93
C ASP A 15 3.89 -11.60 -16.50
N ALA A 16 3.01 -10.75 -15.95
CA ALA A 16 3.13 -10.26 -14.59
C ALA A 16 3.14 -11.43 -13.60
N ARG A 17 4.20 -11.48 -12.77
CA ARG A 17 4.35 -12.48 -11.71
C ARG A 17 4.24 -11.81 -10.33
N GLY A 18 3.52 -12.47 -9.42
CA GLY A 18 3.31 -12.01 -8.05
C GLY A 18 1.88 -11.53 -7.77
N ALA A 19 1.56 -11.33 -6.50
CA ALA A 19 0.24 -10.84 -6.08
C ALA A 19 0.09 -9.34 -6.38
N LEU A 20 -1.07 -8.96 -6.93
CA LEU A 20 -1.53 -7.59 -6.98
C LEU A 20 -2.38 -7.34 -5.73
N GLU A 21 -1.98 -6.35 -4.94
CA GLU A 21 -2.76 -5.91 -3.79
C GLU A 21 -3.13 -4.43 -3.96
N ARG A 22 -4.36 -4.09 -3.58
CA ARG A 22 -4.84 -2.71 -3.63
C ARG A 22 -5.09 -2.19 -2.23
N TRP A 23 -4.42 -1.11 -1.89
CA TRP A 23 -4.66 -0.39 -0.64
C TRP A 23 -5.64 0.74 -0.90
N LEU A 24 -6.81 0.62 -0.27
CA LEU A 24 -7.75 1.73 -0.16
C LEU A 24 -7.33 2.55 1.06
N THR A 25 -6.87 3.77 0.79
CA THR A 25 -6.63 4.78 1.82
C THR A 25 -7.94 5.48 2.12
N ASP A 26 -8.22 5.65 3.40
CA ASP A 26 -9.34 6.45 3.89
C ASP A 26 -9.16 7.90 3.42
N GLU A 27 -10.16 8.47 2.76
CA GLU A 27 -10.07 9.79 2.13
C GLU A 27 -10.50 10.87 3.14
N PRO A 28 -9.55 11.64 3.72
CA PRO A 28 -9.88 12.55 4.82
C PRO A 28 -10.80 13.70 4.38
N SER A 29 -10.86 13.99 3.08
CA SER A 29 -11.77 14.99 2.54
C SER A 29 -13.25 14.62 2.66
N GLU A 30 -13.60 13.33 2.76
CA GLU A 30 -14.97 12.88 3.06
C GLU A 30 -15.42 13.31 4.47
N ARG A 31 -14.46 13.51 5.38
CA ARG A 31 -14.69 14.09 6.72
C ARG A 31 -14.49 15.60 6.76
N GLY A 32 -14.33 16.25 5.62
CA GLY A 32 -14.13 17.69 5.51
C GLY A 32 -12.69 18.17 5.75
N ILE A 33 -11.72 17.26 5.92
CA ILE A 33 -10.32 17.61 6.13
C ILE A 33 -9.66 17.90 4.78
N LYS A 34 -9.07 19.08 4.63
CA LYS A 34 -8.52 19.57 3.35
C LYS A 34 -7.11 20.13 3.51
N GLY A 35 -6.48 20.43 2.37
CA GLY A 35 -5.17 21.08 2.33
C GLY A 35 -4.06 20.20 2.87
N LEU A 36 -3.13 20.81 3.61
CA LEU A 36 -1.92 20.15 4.11
C LEU A 36 -2.23 19.02 5.09
N GLU A 37 -3.26 19.19 5.93
CA GLU A 37 -3.65 18.19 6.92
C GLU A 37 -4.13 16.90 6.25
N ARG A 38 -4.89 17.02 5.17
CA ARG A 38 -5.30 15.87 4.34
C ARG A 38 -4.09 15.10 3.84
N MET A 39 -3.11 15.81 3.28
CA MET A 39 -1.91 15.19 2.72
C MET A 39 -1.07 14.49 3.77
N ARG A 40 -1.00 15.03 5.00
CA ARG A 40 -0.31 14.40 6.12
C ARG A 40 -0.99 13.09 6.53
N LEU A 41 -2.30 13.11 6.74
CA LEU A 41 -3.03 11.90 7.13
C LEU A 41 -2.92 10.78 6.08
N VAL A 42 -3.03 11.12 4.80
CA VAL A 42 -2.84 10.14 3.71
C VAL A 42 -1.41 9.59 3.71
N ARG A 43 -0.42 10.46 3.90
CA ARG A 43 1.00 10.04 3.97
C ARG A 43 1.25 9.12 5.16
N ASP A 44 0.71 9.44 6.32
CA ASP A 44 0.94 8.69 7.56
C ASP A 44 0.26 7.30 7.51
N ASP A 45 -0.92 7.19 6.87
CA ASP A 45 -1.56 5.89 6.57
C ASP A 45 -0.67 5.04 5.65
N ILE A 46 -0.17 5.63 4.56
CA ILE A 46 0.74 4.93 3.63
C ILE A 46 2.01 4.48 4.35
N ASP A 47 2.65 5.36 5.14
CA ASP A 47 3.88 5.05 5.85
C ASP A 47 3.67 3.87 6.81
N THR A 48 2.59 3.88 7.59
CA THR A 48 2.23 2.79 8.51
C THR A 48 2.09 1.46 7.77
N ARG A 49 1.38 1.44 6.64
CA ARG A 49 1.20 0.21 5.84
C ARG A 49 2.49 -0.26 5.20
N VAL A 50 3.34 0.65 4.73
CA VAL A 50 4.66 0.31 4.18
C VAL A 50 5.55 -0.33 5.25
N GLN A 51 5.57 0.20 6.48
CA GLN A 51 6.34 -0.40 7.57
C GLN A 51 5.85 -1.81 7.92
N GLY A 52 4.53 -2.04 7.89
CA GLY A 52 3.93 -3.37 8.04
C GLY A 52 4.39 -4.32 6.94
N LEU A 53 4.25 -3.91 5.68
CA LEU A 53 4.66 -4.72 4.52
C LEU A 53 6.16 -5.06 4.56
N VAL A 54 7.02 -4.10 4.91
CA VAL A 54 8.46 -4.36 5.06
C VAL A 54 8.72 -5.41 6.14
N SER A 55 8.02 -5.34 7.26
CA SER A 55 8.16 -6.32 8.35
C SER A 55 7.73 -7.73 7.94
N GLU A 56 6.63 -7.84 7.18
CA GLU A 56 6.17 -9.12 6.62
C GLU A 56 7.19 -9.70 5.64
N LEU A 57 7.65 -8.89 4.67
CA LEU A 57 8.63 -9.32 3.67
C LEU A 57 9.96 -9.77 4.29
N ILE A 58 10.43 -9.08 5.33
CA ILE A 58 11.65 -9.48 6.05
C ILE A 58 11.43 -10.81 6.79
N THR A 59 10.25 -11.01 7.37
CA THR A 59 9.89 -12.25 8.07
C THR A 59 9.82 -13.43 7.10
N ASP A 60 9.13 -13.27 5.97
CA ASP A 60 9.03 -14.28 4.91
C ASP A 60 10.40 -14.63 4.32
N PHE A 61 11.25 -13.63 4.10
CA PHE A 61 12.61 -13.84 3.61
C PHE A 61 13.46 -14.64 4.61
N SER A 62 13.30 -14.39 5.91
CA SER A 62 14.00 -15.12 6.97
C SER A 62 13.50 -16.56 7.10
N GLY A 63 12.22 -16.82 6.84
CA GLY A 63 11.62 -18.16 6.81
C GLY A 63 12.03 -19.00 5.61
N SER A 64 12.34 -18.38 4.46
CA SER A 64 12.71 -19.08 3.23
C SER A 64 14.16 -19.60 3.20
N SER A 65 14.99 -19.27 4.19
CA SER A 65 16.37 -19.79 4.31
C SER A 65 16.46 -21.18 4.98
N SER A 66 15.32 -21.78 5.35
CA SER A 66 15.25 -23.15 5.87
C SER A 66 14.47 -24.07 4.92
N ASN A 67 14.96 -24.32 3.71
CA ASN A 67 14.58 -25.49 2.90
C ASN A 67 15.64 -25.85 1.86
#